data_AF-A0A8J5KPR6-F1
#
_entry.id   AF-A0A8J5KPR6-F1
#
_cell.length_a   1.000
_cell.length_b   1.000
_cell.length_c   1.000
_cell.angle_alpha   90.00
_cell.angle_beta   90.00
_cell.angle_gamma   90.00
#
_symmetry.space_group_name_H-M   'P 1'
#
loop_
_entity.id
_entity.type
_entity.pdbx_description
1 polymer ?
#
loop_
_entity_poly.entity_id
_entity_poly.type
_entity_poly.pdbx_seq_one_letter_code
_entity_poly.pdbx_strand_id
1 'polypeptide(L)'
;MGKGTMGRGTKKSINHSMREHDELDKEFFEKKIEKLENEDMSIEEILNARADSSHIIDTSSVISNKYEDMSRTTVEEILRSLADDAHRRKKEKLEYKDMTIEEILRARADGSHNTDTAKVIPKKFHRANKNSPMEMSSKVRVSTFREVIQVPKKLVRDPRFDSLSRGTFDPDGFKKRYSFVFDEEYPKEKERLKMLIKKSKDPNVIEESQKQISSMDKQIKSWSRKSVESEILSEHIKKEREAAKKGKQPYYLKKSEIRERKLIKKYNELKAVGKLDSYIEKRQKRNASKDHRYMPYRRSDKNTQE
;
A
#
# COMPACT_ATOMS: atom_id res chain seq x y z
N MET A 1 69.22 6.33 -18.46
CA MET A 1 68.01 7.20 -18.38
C MET A 1 66.90 6.58 -19.22
N GLY A 2 65.75 6.27 -18.64
CA GLY A 2 64.57 5.82 -19.38
C GLY A 2 63.31 6.04 -18.56
N LYS A 3 62.74 7.25 -18.62
CA LYS A 3 61.45 7.56 -17.98
C LYS A 3 60.33 7.12 -18.91
N GLY A 4 59.78 5.94 -18.68
CA GLY A 4 58.57 5.47 -19.36
C GLY A 4 57.34 6.27 -18.92
N THR A 5 56.81 7.09 -19.83
CA THR A 5 55.56 7.84 -19.66
C THR A 5 54.36 6.93 -19.94
N MET A 6 53.97 6.12 -18.96
CA MET A 6 52.75 5.31 -19.05
C MET A 6 51.49 6.15 -18.73
N GLY A 7 50.68 6.40 -19.76
CA GLY A 7 49.22 6.40 -19.66
C GLY A 7 48.50 7.60 -19.02
N ARG A 8 48.43 8.74 -19.73
CA ARG A 8 47.41 9.81 -19.46
C ARG A 8 46.07 9.56 -20.20
N GLY A 9 45.87 8.41 -20.84
CA GLY A 9 44.71 8.12 -21.70
C GLY A 9 43.46 7.58 -20.98
N THR A 10 43.59 7.04 -19.78
CA THR A 10 42.47 6.32 -19.11
C THR A 10 41.51 7.23 -18.36
N LYS A 11 41.96 8.41 -17.88
CA LYS A 11 41.09 9.33 -17.13
C LYS A 11 40.06 10.04 -18.02
N LYS A 12 40.36 10.30 -19.29
CA LYS A 12 39.40 10.92 -20.23
C LYS A 12 38.29 9.95 -20.64
N SER A 13 38.61 8.67 -20.91
CA SER A 13 37.62 7.68 -21.30
C SER A 13 36.66 7.31 -20.16
N ILE A 14 37.17 7.20 -18.93
CA ILE A 14 36.33 6.95 -17.73
C ILE A 14 35.37 8.12 -17.46
N ASN A 15 35.82 9.36 -17.64
CA ASN A 15 34.94 10.52 -17.47
C ASN A 15 33.90 10.63 -18.59
N HIS A 16 34.19 10.10 -19.78
CA HIS A 16 33.25 10.08 -20.91
C HIS A 16 32.16 9.03 -20.70
N SER A 17 32.51 7.79 -20.31
CA SER A 17 31.52 6.75 -20.03
C SER A 17 30.62 7.06 -18.84
N MET A 18 31.15 7.75 -17.82
CA MET A 18 30.34 8.25 -16.69
C MET A 18 29.30 9.28 -17.14
N ARG A 19 29.65 10.20 -18.05
CA ARG A 19 28.72 11.19 -18.61
C ARG A 19 27.66 10.56 -19.49
N GLU A 20 28.00 9.56 -20.29
CA GLU A 20 27.02 8.82 -21.10
C GLU A 20 25.98 8.13 -20.20
N HIS A 21 26.41 7.53 -19.09
CA HIS A 21 25.49 6.96 -18.10
C HIS A 21 24.64 8.02 -17.37
N ASP A 22 25.18 9.23 -17.12
CA ASP A 22 24.40 10.36 -16.58
C ASP A 22 23.28 10.79 -17.52
N GLU A 23 23.57 10.85 -18.83
CA GLU A 23 22.61 11.25 -19.86
C GLU A 23 21.51 10.19 -20.03
N LEU A 24 21.86 8.90 -20.02
CA LEU A 24 20.89 7.81 -20.09
C LEU A 24 19.92 7.78 -18.90
N ASP A 25 20.42 8.06 -17.69
CA ASP A 25 19.57 8.14 -16.49
C ASP A 25 18.60 9.34 -16.56
N LYS A 26 19.05 10.49 -17.08
CA LYS A 26 18.20 11.67 -17.30
C LYS A 26 17.14 11.41 -18.35
N GLU A 27 17.53 10.86 -19.49
CA GLU A 27 16.61 10.47 -20.56
C GLU A 27 15.57 9.47 -20.08
N PHE A 28 15.96 8.51 -19.23
CA PHE A 28 15.02 7.54 -18.66
C PHE A 28 13.93 8.24 -17.85
N PHE A 29 14.29 9.21 -17.00
CA PHE A 29 13.30 9.97 -16.22
C PHE A 29 12.44 10.85 -17.10
N GLU A 30 13.01 11.50 -18.12
CA GLU A 30 12.26 12.37 -19.04
C GLU A 30 11.26 11.56 -19.89
N LYS A 31 11.66 10.43 -20.46
CA LYS A 31 10.75 9.50 -21.15
C LYS A 31 9.65 8.99 -20.23
N LYS A 32 9.96 8.76 -18.95
CA LYS A 32 8.97 8.31 -17.96
C LYS A 32 7.98 9.41 -17.59
N ILE A 33 8.43 10.67 -17.50
CA ILE A 33 7.59 11.85 -17.29
C ILE A 33 6.64 12.01 -18.48
N GLU A 34 7.17 12.02 -19.70
CA GLU A 34 6.40 12.16 -20.93
C GLU A 34 5.34 11.05 -21.05
N LYS A 35 5.70 9.81 -20.72
CA LYS A 35 4.74 8.70 -20.69
C LYS A 35 3.58 8.95 -19.69
N LEU A 36 3.87 9.45 -18.49
CA LEU A 36 2.84 9.74 -17.50
C LEU A 36 1.96 10.91 -17.93
N GLU A 37 2.53 11.94 -18.55
CA GLU A 37 1.79 13.08 -19.08
C GLU A 37 0.85 12.63 -20.21
N ASN A 38 1.32 11.77 -21.12
CA ASN A 38 0.48 11.19 -22.17
C ASN A 38 -0.64 10.29 -21.62
N GLU A 39 -0.37 9.51 -20.58
CA GLU A 39 -1.40 8.71 -19.89
C GLU A 39 -2.47 9.62 -19.26
N ASP A 40 -2.07 10.71 -18.59
CA ASP A 40 -2.98 11.69 -18.00
C ASP A 40 -3.80 12.44 -19.09
N MET A 41 -3.17 12.84 -20.20
CA MET A 41 -3.84 13.45 -21.36
C MET A 41 -4.87 12.51 -22.00
N SER A 42 -4.55 11.23 -22.15
CA SER A 42 -5.50 10.24 -22.68
C SER A 42 -6.74 10.11 -21.80
N ILE A 43 -6.59 10.26 -20.48
CA ILE A 43 -7.72 10.29 -19.55
C ILE A 43 -8.55 11.53 -19.84
N GLU A 44 -7.95 12.71 -19.91
CA GLU A 44 -8.63 13.97 -20.21
C GLU A 44 -9.35 13.96 -21.57
N GLU A 45 -8.77 13.35 -22.60
CA GLU A 45 -9.41 13.17 -23.90
C GLU A 45 -10.64 12.27 -23.82
N ILE A 46 -10.54 11.12 -23.14
CA ILE A 46 -11.70 10.24 -22.88
C ILE A 46 -12.77 10.99 -22.07
N LEU A 47 -12.34 11.81 -21.12
CA LEU A 47 -13.22 12.64 -20.30
C LEU A 47 -13.99 13.68 -21.13
N ASN A 48 -13.42 14.16 -22.23
CA ASN A 48 -14.01 15.16 -23.12
C ASN A 48 -14.86 14.52 -24.23
N ALA A 49 -14.37 13.46 -24.87
CA ALA A 49 -15.10 12.74 -25.93
C ALA A 49 -16.44 12.14 -25.48
N ARG A 50 -16.58 11.84 -24.17
CA ARG A 50 -17.83 11.34 -23.60
C ARG A 50 -18.83 12.43 -23.20
N ALA A 51 -18.39 13.69 -23.11
CA ALA A 51 -19.33 14.81 -23.03
C ALA A 51 -20.09 14.97 -24.37
N ASP A 52 -19.50 14.53 -25.48
CA ASP A 52 -20.04 14.71 -26.83
C ASP A 52 -20.71 13.44 -27.42
N SER A 53 -20.56 12.27 -26.79
CA SER A 53 -21.09 10.99 -27.33
C SER A 53 -22.07 10.28 -26.39
N SER A 54 -23.36 10.58 -26.57
CA SER A 54 -24.48 9.77 -26.05
C SER A 54 -24.75 8.56 -26.97
N HIS A 55 -23.75 7.72 -27.24
CA HIS A 55 -23.93 6.50 -28.03
C HIS A 55 -23.53 5.26 -27.23
N ILE A 56 -24.52 4.42 -26.97
CA ILE A 56 -24.41 3.15 -26.24
C ILE A 56 -23.75 2.14 -27.18
N ILE A 57 -22.58 1.63 -26.81
CA ILE A 57 -21.91 0.55 -27.54
C ILE A 57 -22.54 -0.77 -27.08
N ASP A 58 -23.28 -1.43 -27.98
CA ASP A 58 -23.85 -2.77 -27.76
C ASP A 58 -22.74 -3.82 -27.63
N THR A 59 -22.53 -4.32 -26.42
CA THR A 59 -21.49 -5.32 -26.09
C THR A 59 -21.90 -6.76 -26.43
N SER A 60 -22.97 -6.96 -27.21
CA SER A 60 -23.49 -8.29 -27.55
C SER A 60 -22.60 -9.05 -28.55
N SER A 61 -21.77 -8.35 -29.34
CA SER A 61 -20.96 -8.95 -30.41
C SER A 61 -19.68 -9.63 -29.94
N VAL A 62 -19.16 -9.29 -28.74
CA VAL A 62 -17.84 -9.77 -28.26
C VAL A 62 -17.92 -11.17 -27.63
N ILE A 63 -19.11 -11.67 -27.34
CA ILE A 63 -19.31 -12.97 -26.65
C ILE A 63 -19.41 -14.14 -27.66
N SER A 64 -19.64 -13.87 -28.95
CA SER A 64 -19.97 -14.91 -29.94
C SER A 64 -18.79 -15.77 -30.44
N ASN A 65 -17.54 -15.35 -30.24
CA ASN A 65 -16.40 -15.94 -31.00
C ASN A 65 -15.55 -16.95 -30.20
N LYS A 66 -16.10 -17.58 -29.15
CA LYS A 66 -15.32 -18.49 -28.27
C LYS A 66 -15.75 -19.95 -28.26
N TYR A 67 -16.80 -20.32 -29.02
CA TYR A 67 -17.41 -21.66 -28.95
C TYR A 67 -17.87 -22.19 -30.32
N GLU A 68 -17.07 -21.99 -31.37
CA GLU A 68 -17.41 -22.49 -32.72
C GLU A 68 -17.15 -24.00 -32.90
N ASP A 69 -16.36 -24.64 -32.03
CA ASP A 69 -15.89 -26.03 -32.21
C ASP A 69 -16.56 -27.08 -31.31
N MET A 70 -17.61 -26.74 -30.56
CA MET A 70 -18.30 -27.66 -29.64
C MET A 70 -19.65 -28.10 -30.22
N SER A 71 -19.98 -29.39 -30.10
CA SER A 71 -21.27 -29.92 -30.61
C SER A 71 -22.44 -29.21 -29.95
N ARG A 72 -23.46 -28.86 -30.76
CA ARG A 72 -24.61 -28.04 -30.34
C ARG A 72 -25.28 -28.51 -29.04
N THR A 73 -25.30 -29.81 -28.79
CA THR A 73 -25.86 -30.43 -27.57
C THR A 73 -25.07 -30.08 -26.30
N THR A 74 -23.73 -30.04 -26.37
CA THR A 74 -22.88 -29.68 -25.23
C THR A 74 -22.96 -28.20 -24.89
N VAL A 75 -23.13 -27.35 -25.90
CA VAL A 75 -23.32 -25.90 -25.72
C VAL A 75 -24.66 -25.62 -25.03
N GLU A 76 -25.73 -26.32 -25.41
CA GLU A 76 -27.06 -26.17 -24.77
C GLU A 76 -27.07 -26.63 -23.30
N GLU A 77 -26.37 -27.70 -22.95
CA GLU A 77 -26.24 -28.16 -21.55
C GLU A 77 -25.42 -27.19 -20.69
N ILE A 78 -24.33 -26.64 -21.24
CA ILE A 78 -23.53 -25.62 -20.57
C ILE A 78 -24.35 -24.34 -20.36
N LEU A 79 -25.14 -23.93 -21.36
CA LEU A 79 -26.01 -22.75 -21.24
C LEU A 79 -27.13 -22.97 -20.20
N ARG A 80 -27.70 -24.18 -20.10
CA ARG A 80 -28.67 -24.53 -19.06
C ARG A 80 -28.07 -24.51 -17.66
N SER A 81 -26.93 -25.15 -17.46
CA SER A 81 -26.27 -25.16 -16.13
C SER A 81 -25.86 -23.76 -15.67
N LEU A 82 -25.39 -22.91 -16.60
CA LEU A 82 -25.08 -21.51 -16.31
C LEU A 82 -26.34 -20.68 -16.01
N ALA A 83 -27.46 -20.95 -16.68
CA ALA A 83 -28.74 -20.31 -16.38
C ALA A 83 -29.25 -20.71 -14.98
N ASP A 84 -29.18 -22.00 -14.63
CA ASP A 84 -29.58 -22.50 -13.31
C ASP A 84 -28.72 -21.91 -12.18
N ASP A 85 -27.41 -21.80 -12.41
CA ASP A 85 -26.46 -21.12 -11.51
C ASP A 85 -26.77 -19.64 -11.35
N ALA A 86 -27.14 -18.96 -12.45
CA ALA A 86 -27.52 -17.56 -12.41
C ALA A 86 -28.82 -17.36 -11.62
N HIS A 87 -29.81 -18.24 -11.80
CA HIS A 87 -31.07 -18.22 -11.05
C HIS A 87 -30.85 -18.45 -9.55
N ARG A 88 -30.01 -19.42 -9.18
CA ARG A 88 -29.65 -19.69 -7.77
C ARG A 88 -28.96 -18.50 -7.11
N ARG A 89 -27.95 -17.92 -7.76
CA ARG A 89 -27.26 -16.71 -7.26
C ARG A 89 -28.18 -15.50 -7.18
N LYS A 90 -29.15 -15.38 -8.09
CA LYS A 90 -30.15 -14.30 -8.07
C LYS A 90 -31.13 -14.47 -6.91
N LYS A 91 -31.52 -15.71 -6.58
CA LYS A 91 -32.34 -16.05 -5.42
C LYS A 91 -31.62 -15.77 -4.10
N GLU A 92 -30.38 -16.23 -3.94
CA GLU A 92 -29.55 -15.91 -2.77
C GLU A 92 -29.37 -14.40 -2.63
N LYS A 93 -29.03 -13.68 -3.71
CA LYS A 93 -28.91 -12.22 -3.67
C LYS A 93 -30.21 -11.50 -3.33
N LEU A 94 -31.38 -12.06 -3.65
CA LEU A 94 -32.67 -11.50 -3.24
C LEU A 94 -32.92 -11.77 -1.75
N GLU A 95 -32.62 -12.97 -1.27
CA GLU A 95 -32.72 -13.32 0.16
C GLU A 95 -31.81 -12.43 1.03
N TYR A 96 -30.57 -12.14 0.59
CA TYR A 96 -29.64 -11.24 1.31
C TYR A 96 -29.92 -9.74 1.10
N LYS A 97 -30.77 -9.34 0.16
CA LYS A 97 -31.10 -7.92 -0.09
C LYS A 97 -32.08 -7.36 0.94
N ASP A 98 -32.94 -8.22 1.48
CA ASP A 98 -34.01 -7.82 2.40
C ASP A 98 -33.61 -7.97 3.88
N MET A 99 -32.45 -8.59 4.17
CA MET A 99 -31.94 -8.76 5.52
C MET A 99 -31.03 -7.62 5.96
N THR A 100 -31.14 -7.22 7.23
CA THR A 100 -30.25 -6.21 7.80
C THR A 100 -28.82 -6.75 7.96
N ILE A 101 -27.81 -5.87 7.94
CA ILE A 101 -26.40 -6.27 8.07
C ILE A 101 -26.16 -7.06 9.38
N GLU A 102 -26.90 -6.74 10.44
CA GLU A 102 -26.82 -7.43 11.72
C GLU A 102 -27.39 -8.87 11.65
N GLU A 103 -28.47 -9.09 10.91
CA GLU A 103 -29.01 -10.44 10.63
C GLU A 103 -28.07 -11.28 9.79
N ILE A 104 -27.43 -10.68 8.78
CA ILE A 104 -26.44 -11.37 7.93
C ILE A 104 -25.23 -11.83 8.76
N LEU A 105 -24.77 -10.98 9.69
CA LEU A 105 -23.66 -11.33 10.58
C LEU A 105 -24.05 -12.40 11.61
N ARG A 106 -25.27 -12.39 12.14
CA ARG A 106 -25.80 -13.46 13.00
C ARG A 106 -25.92 -14.78 12.25
N ALA A 107 -26.55 -14.79 11.08
CA ALA A 107 -26.71 -15.99 10.26
C ALA A 107 -25.37 -16.64 9.91
N ARG A 108 -24.32 -15.83 9.73
CA ARG A 108 -22.95 -16.31 9.48
C ARG A 108 -22.24 -16.79 10.76
N ALA A 109 -22.51 -16.18 11.91
CA ALA A 109 -21.95 -16.57 13.20
C ALA A 109 -22.59 -17.86 13.75
N ASP A 110 -23.87 -18.08 13.48
CA ASP A 110 -24.65 -19.23 13.96
C ASP A 110 -24.31 -20.53 13.19
N GLY A 111 -23.59 -20.42 12.07
CA GLY A 111 -23.11 -21.58 11.30
C GLY A 111 -24.21 -22.40 10.64
N SER A 112 -25.46 -21.92 10.65
CA SER A 112 -26.64 -22.58 10.06
C SER A 112 -26.61 -22.61 8.53
N HIS A 113 -25.80 -21.76 7.90
CA HIS A 113 -25.54 -21.77 6.46
C HIS A 113 -24.41 -22.71 6.02
N ASN A 114 -23.75 -23.43 6.94
CA ASN A 114 -22.87 -24.53 6.56
C ASN A 114 -23.74 -25.76 6.30
N THR A 115 -23.98 -26.04 5.03
CA THR A 115 -24.63 -27.26 4.55
C THR A 115 -23.93 -28.50 5.13
N ASP A 116 -24.76 -29.35 5.76
CA ASP A 116 -24.62 -30.80 5.87
C ASP A 116 -23.45 -31.36 6.69
N THR A 117 -23.47 -31.11 7.99
CA THR A 117 -23.20 -32.19 8.95
C THR A 117 -24.31 -32.21 10.01
N ALA A 118 -25.24 -33.16 9.87
CA ALA A 118 -26.25 -33.40 10.88
C ALA A 118 -25.55 -33.77 12.20
N LYS A 119 -25.43 -32.82 13.13
CA LYS A 119 -25.07 -33.13 14.51
C LYS A 119 -26.10 -34.12 15.03
N VAL A 120 -25.70 -35.38 15.20
CA VAL A 120 -26.53 -36.39 15.85
C VAL A 120 -26.71 -35.94 17.30
N ILE A 121 -27.85 -35.31 17.58
CA ILE A 121 -28.24 -34.95 18.94
C ILE A 121 -28.51 -36.29 19.65
N PRO A 122 -27.76 -36.65 20.72
CA PRO A 122 -28.03 -37.87 21.44
C PRO A 122 -29.46 -37.81 22.02
N LYS A 123 -30.24 -38.88 21.83
CA LYS A 123 -31.58 -39.01 22.44
C LYS A 123 -31.42 -38.85 23.96
N LYS A 124 -32.10 -37.85 24.53
CA LYS A 124 -32.12 -37.63 25.98
C LYS A 124 -32.93 -38.78 26.60
N PHE A 125 -32.30 -39.56 27.48
CA PHE A 125 -33.02 -40.58 28.25
C PHE A 125 -33.92 -39.88 29.28
N HIS A 126 -35.18 -40.31 29.36
CA HIS A 126 -36.13 -39.80 30.35
C HIS A 126 -36.16 -40.71 31.57
N ARG A 127 -36.41 -40.10 32.74
CA ARG A 127 -36.66 -40.84 33.98
C ARG A 127 -38.12 -41.29 34.01
N ALA A 128 -38.39 -42.46 34.59
CA ALA A 128 -39.75 -42.96 34.75
C ALA A 128 -40.59 -42.07 35.71
N ASN A 129 -39.96 -41.51 36.76
CA ASN A 129 -40.57 -40.54 37.66
C ASN A 129 -39.58 -39.44 38.05
N LYS A 130 -40.07 -38.27 38.49
CA LYS A 130 -39.21 -37.13 38.86
C LYS A 130 -38.27 -37.43 40.03
N ASN A 131 -38.66 -38.35 40.90
CA ASN A 131 -37.92 -38.73 42.10
C ASN A 131 -37.09 -40.01 41.92
N SER A 132 -37.02 -40.58 40.71
CA SER A 132 -36.21 -41.78 40.44
C SER A 132 -34.87 -41.42 39.78
N PRO A 133 -33.79 -42.20 39.99
CA PRO A 133 -32.53 -42.04 39.27
C PRO A 133 -32.73 -42.23 37.75
N MET A 134 -31.78 -41.70 36.95
CA MET A 134 -31.75 -41.90 35.50
C MET A 134 -30.78 -43.02 35.17
N GLU A 135 -31.26 -44.08 34.54
CA GLU A 135 -30.40 -45.16 34.05
C GLU A 135 -29.68 -44.70 32.78
N MET A 136 -28.37 -44.94 32.71
CA MET A 136 -27.53 -44.63 31.55
C MET A 136 -26.74 -45.89 31.18
N SER A 137 -26.56 -46.13 29.87
CA SER A 137 -25.77 -47.27 29.41
C SER A 137 -24.30 -47.12 29.80
N SER A 138 -23.68 -48.19 30.30
CA SER A 138 -22.25 -48.24 30.65
C SER A 138 -21.31 -47.97 29.47
N LYS A 139 -21.81 -48.07 28.23
CA LYS A 139 -21.06 -47.76 27.01
C LYS A 139 -20.95 -46.25 26.75
N VAL A 140 -21.75 -45.42 27.41
CA VAL A 140 -21.71 -43.96 27.28
C VAL A 140 -20.62 -43.41 28.19
N ARG A 141 -19.51 -42.95 27.58
CA ARG A 141 -18.40 -42.35 28.31
C ARG A 141 -18.81 -40.98 28.87
N VAL A 142 -18.48 -40.71 30.13
CA VAL A 142 -18.66 -39.38 30.74
C VAL A 142 -17.67 -38.39 30.12
N SER A 143 -18.14 -37.23 29.67
CA SER A 143 -17.25 -36.19 29.15
C SER A 143 -16.42 -35.60 30.29
N THR A 144 -15.10 -35.64 30.17
CA THR A 144 -14.17 -35.04 31.14
C THR A 144 -14.08 -33.52 30.99
N PHE A 145 -14.42 -32.99 29.81
CA PHE A 145 -14.43 -31.56 29.53
C PHE A 145 -15.68 -30.90 30.10
N ARG A 146 -15.50 -29.89 30.95
CA ARG A 146 -16.57 -28.96 31.34
C ARG A 146 -16.64 -27.86 30.28
N GLU A 147 -17.83 -27.61 29.74
CA GLU A 147 -18.06 -26.47 28.85
C GLU A 147 -17.95 -25.17 29.67
N VAL A 148 -16.77 -24.55 29.64
CA VAL A 148 -16.56 -23.20 30.17
C VAL A 148 -17.14 -22.23 29.14
N ILE A 149 -18.42 -21.88 29.31
CA ILE A 149 -19.05 -20.84 28.51
C ILE A 149 -18.39 -19.51 28.90
N GLN A 150 -17.56 -18.97 28.02
CA GLN A 150 -16.98 -17.64 28.22
C GLN A 150 -18.11 -16.61 28.12
N VAL A 151 -18.69 -16.23 29.25
CA VAL A 151 -19.63 -15.11 29.31
C VAL A 151 -18.86 -13.83 28.92
N PRO A 152 -19.33 -13.03 27.96
CA PRO A 152 -18.67 -11.78 27.59
C PRO A 152 -18.63 -10.85 28.82
N LYS A 153 -17.46 -10.71 29.42
CA LYS A 153 -17.24 -9.82 30.57
C LYS A 153 -17.09 -8.39 30.06
N LYS A 154 -17.97 -7.48 30.49
CA LYS A 154 -17.84 -6.04 30.23
C LYS A 154 -16.68 -5.49 31.07
N LEU A 155 -15.51 -5.34 30.45
CA LEU A 155 -14.37 -4.67 31.07
C LEU A 155 -14.56 -3.16 30.89
N VAL A 156 -14.74 -2.42 32.00
CA VAL A 156 -14.70 -0.95 31.97
C VAL A 156 -13.27 -0.54 31.72
N ARG A 157 -12.98 -0.08 30.50
CA ARG A 157 -11.64 0.41 30.10
C ARG A 157 -11.64 1.93 30.03
N ASP A 158 -10.58 2.56 30.52
CA ASP A 158 -10.40 4.00 30.39
C ASP A 158 -10.15 4.33 28.92
N PRO A 159 -10.99 5.17 28.28
CA PRO A 159 -10.86 5.49 26.86
C PRO A 159 -9.52 6.15 26.51
N ARG A 160 -8.83 6.77 27.48
CA ARG A 160 -7.49 7.35 27.29
C ARG A 160 -6.42 6.29 27.11
N PHE A 161 -6.61 5.12 27.70
CA PHE A 161 -5.63 4.04 27.76
C PHE A 161 -6.07 2.80 26.98
N ASP A 162 -7.28 2.77 26.48
CA ASP A 162 -7.82 1.67 25.69
C ASP A 162 -7.39 1.78 24.23
N SER A 163 -6.76 0.72 23.72
CA SER A 163 -6.40 0.60 22.30
C SER A 163 -7.63 0.43 21.40
N LEU A 164 -8.75 -0.04 21.96
CA LEU A 164 -10.01 -0.25 21.25
C LEU A 164 -10.85 1.03 21.16
N SER A 165 -10.95 1.83 22.22
CA SER A 165 -11.78 3.05 22.25
C SER A 165 -11.25 4.21 21.39
N ARG A 166 -9.93 4.34 21.19
CA ARG A 166 -9.34 5.48 20.47
C ARG A 166 -9.30 5.29 18.94
N GLY A 167 -9.68 4.11 18.45
CA GLY A 167 -9.59 3.78 17.02
C GLY A 167 -8.15 3.72 16.51
N THR A 168 -7.98 3.49 15.21
CA THR A 168 -6.67 3.54 14.56
C THR A 168 -6.18 5.00 14.45
N PHE A 169 -4.89 5.23 14.68
CA PHE A 169 -4.30 6.56 14.54
C PHE A 169 -4.39 7.03 13.08
N ASP A 170 -5.21 8.03 12.82
CA ASP A 170 -5.30 8.71 11.53
C ASP A 170 -4.26 9.86 11.47
N PRO A 171 -3.15 9.70 10.72
CA PRO A 171 -2.11 10.72 10.63
C PRO A 171 -2.61 12.00 9.94
N ASP A 172 -3.53 11.89 8.99
CA ASP A 172 -3.99 13.03 8.19
C ASP A 172 -4.96 13.89 8.99
N GLY A 173 -5.90 13.24 9.70
CA GLY A 173 -6.80 13.92 10.64
C GLY A 173 -6.04 14.58 11.80
N PHE A 174 -5.03 13.90 12.35
CA PHE A 174 -4.16 14.48 13.38
C PHE A 174 -3.45 15.74 12.87
N LYS A 175 -2.87 15.66 11.66
CA LYS A 175 -2.17 16.80 11.05
C LYS A 175 -3.06 18.01 10.88
N LYS A 176 -4.30 17.82 10.43
CA LYS A 176 -5.28 18.91 10.27
C LYS A 176 -5.68 19.54 11.60
N ARG A 177 -5.90 18.73 12.65
CA ARG A 177 -6.30 19.22 13.98
C ARG A 177 -5.17 19.96 14.71
N TYR A 178 -3.93 19.55 14.47
CA TYR A 178 -2.75 20.11 15.13
C TYR A 178 -1.82 20.87 14.18
N SER A 179 -2.37 21.49 13.12
CA SER A 179 -1.55 22.24 12.14
C SER A 179 -0.80 23.40 12.77
N PHE A 180 -1.41 24.09 13.74
CA PHE A 180 -0.81 25.21 14.48
C PHE A 180 0.52 24.86 15.15
N VAL A 181 0.71 23.60 15.57
CA VAL A 181 1.97 23.14 16.17
C VAL A 181 3.11 23.27 15.17
N PHE A 182 2.83 22.97 13.90
CA PHE A 182 3.85 22.92 12.85
C PHE A 182 4.02 24.26 12.16
N ASP A 183 2.92 24.96 11.93
CA ASP A 183 2.89 26.20 11.16
C ASP A 183 3.26 27.40 12.03
N GLU A 184 2.92 27.39 13.32
CA GLU A 184 3.13 28.53 14.23
C GLU A 184 4.12 28.25 15.36
N GLU A 185 3.92 27.19 16.14
CA GLU A 185 4.72 26.95 17.36
C GLU A 185 6.15 26.52 17.04
N TYR A 186 6.35 25.61 16.08
CA TYR A 186 7.67 25.12 15.70
C TYR A 186 8.62 26.23 15.20
N PRO A 187 8.20 27.15 14.31
CA PRO A 187 9.02 28.31 13.93
C PRO A 187 9.38 29.21 15.12
N LYS A 188 8.40 29.55 15.97
CA LYS A 188 8.62 30.37 17.17
C LYS A 188 9.62 29.72 18.12
N GLU A 189 9.50 28.41 18.36
CA GLU A 189 10.41 27.65 19.21
C GLU A 189 11.83 27.61 18.62
N LYS A 190 11.98 27.42 17.31
CA LYS A 190 13.30 27.51 16.65
C LYS A 190 13.93 28.88 16.81
N GLU A 191 13.16 29.95 16.68
CA GLU A 191 13.67 31.32 16.89
C GLU A 191 14.11 31.54 18.34
N ARG A 192 13.33 31.07 19.31
CA ARG A 192 13.69 31.11 20.74
C ARG A 192 14.98 30.34 21.00
N LEU A 193 15.13 29.12 20.46
CA LEU A 193 16.35 28.32 20.61
C LEU A 193 17.56 28.97 19.94
N LYS A 194 17.38 29.58 18.76
CA LYS A 194 18.45 30.36 18.10
C LYS A 194 18.85 31.58 18.94
N MET A 195 17.90 32.26 19.56
CA MET A 195 18.19 33.35 20.49
C MET A 195 18.90 32.86 21.74
N LEU A 196 18.52 31.70 22.28
CA LEU A 196 19.17 31.09 23.43
C LEU A 196 20.64 30.80 23.12
N ILE A 197 20.94 30.18 21.98
CA ILE A 197 22.30 29.92 21.50
C ILE A 197 23.13 31.21 21.41
N LYS A 198 22.54 32.31 20.93
CA LYS A 198 23.24 33.60 20.81
C LYS A 198 23.51 34.26 22.17
N LYS A 199 22.66 34.02 23.17
CA LYS A 199 22.73 34.67 24.49
C LYS A 199 23.56 33.88 25.50
N SER A 200 23.46 32.55 25.47
CA SER A 200 24.14 31.68 26.42
C SER A 200 25.62 31.58 26.10
N LYS A 201 26.47 31.59 27.13
CA LYS A 201 27.91 31.32 27.02
C LYS A 201 28.25 29.88 27.42
N ASP A 202 27.33 29.21 28.10
CA ASP A 202 27.52 27.84 28.57
C ASP A 202 27.50 26.85 27.39
N PRO A 203 28.54 26.03 27.23
CA PRO A 203 28.64 25.12 26.08
C PRO A 203 27.53 24.06 26.09
N ASN A 204 27.15 23.55 27.27
CA ASN A 204 26.12 22.52 27.39
C ASN A 204 24.75 23.01 26.89
N VAL A 205 24.35 24.24 27.27
CA VAL A 205 23.08 24.84 26.85
C VAL A 205 23.06 25.09 25.34
N ILE A 206 24.19 25.51 24.77
CA ILE A 206 24.34 25.69 23.32
C ILE A 206 24.16 24.35 22.60
N GLU A 207 24.83 23.29 23.06
CA GLU A 207 24.73 21.97 22.47
C GLU A 207 23.31 21.40 22.54
N GLU A 208 22.66 21.49 23.70
CA GLU A 208 21.28 21.01 23.88
C GLU A 208 20.31 21.74 22.94
N SER A 209 20.43 23.06 22.86
CA SER A 209 19.63 23.89 21.96
C SER A 209 19.85 23.52 20.49
N GLN A 210 21.09 23.27 20.08
CA GLN A 210 21.42 22.81 18.72
C GLN A 210 20.88 21.40 18.44
N LYS A 211 20.95 20.49 19.41
CA LYS A 211 20.38 19.14 19.32
C LYS A 211 18.86 19.20 19.16
N GLN A 212 18.19 20.09 19.90
CA GLN A 212 16.75 20.29 19.80
C GLN A 212 16.34 20.84 18.43
N ILE A 213 17.01 21.89 17.93
CA ILE A 213 16.79 22.41 16.56
C ILE A 213 16.96 21.29 15.52
N SER A 214 18.03 20.50 15.64
CA SER A 214 18.31 19.38 14.74
C SER A 214 17.23 18.29 14.79
N SER A 215 16.66 18.03 15.98
CA SER A 215 15.55 17.09 16.17
C SER A 215 14.29 17.59 15.48
N MET A 216 13.94 18.87 15.67
CA MET A 216 12.80 19.50 15.01
C MET A 216 12.95 19.48 13.48
N ASP A 217 14.13 19.80 12.95
CA ASP A 217 14.40 19.74 11.51
C ASP A 217 14.24 18.32 10.95
N LYS A 218 14.69 17.30 11.70
CA LYS A 218 14.49 15.89 11.33
C LYS A 218 13.00 15.52 11.31
N GLN A 219 12.23 15.97 12.31
CA GLN A 219 10.79 15.72 12.37
C GLN A 219 10.08 16.33 11.15
N ILE A 220 10.30 17.62 10.87
CA ILE A 220 9.71 18.32 9.72
C ILE A 220 10.08 17.62 8.41
N LYS A 221 11.36 17.25 8.24
CA LYS A 221 11.83 16.54 7.04
C LYS A 221 11.26 15.13 6.91
N SER A 222 11.01 14.45 8.02
CA SER A 222 10.36 13.13 8.00
C SER A 222 8.91 13.24 7.56
N TRP A 223 8.22 14.30 7.96
CA TRP A 223 6.84 14.55 7.60
C TRP A 223 6.68 14.98 6.15
N SER A 224 7.53 15.89 5.65
CA SER A 224 7.48 16.28 4.24
C SER A 224 7.60 15.06 3.31
N ARG A 225 8.47 14.10 3.65
CA ARG A 225 8.61 12.84 2.91
C ARG A 225 7.37 11.94 2.90
N LYS A 226 6.56 12.00 3.96
CA LYS A 226 5.27 11.29 4.04
C LYS A 226 4.17 12.06 3.30
N SER A 227 4.18 13.39 3.41
CA SER A 227 3.25 14.30 2.74
C SER A 227 3.24 14.12 1.22
N VAL A 228 4.42 13.99 0.59
CA VAL A 228 4.53 13.79 -0.87
C VAL A 228 3.77 12.53 -1.32
N GLU A 229 3.81 11.45 -0.53
CA GLU A 229 3.14 10.20 -0.88
C GLU A 229 1.62 10.29 -0.72
N SER A 230 1.15 10.90 0.38
CA SER A 230 -0.28 11.20 0.56
C SER A 230 -0.80 12.18 -0.49
N GLU A 231 0.01 13.15 -0.92
CA GLU A 231 -0.34 14.11 -1.97
C GLU A 231 -0.53 13.39 -3.31
N ILE A 232 0.44 12.56 -3.73
CA ILE A 232 0.33 11.71 -4.94
C ILE A 232 -0.94 10.86 -4.91
N LEU A 233 -1.22 10.22 -3.78
CA LEU A 233 -2.43 9.40 -3.61
C LEU A 233 -3.69 10.25 -3.71
N SER A 234 -3.72 11.41 -3.06
CA SER A 234 -4.88 12.30 -3.06
C SER A 234 -5.17 12.88 -4.45
N GLU A 235 -4.13 13.28 -5.19
CA GLU A 235 -4.22 13.75 -6.57
C GLU A 235 -4.77 12.65 -7.48
N HIS A 236 -4.24 11.44 -7.36
CA HIS A 236 -4.72 10.29 -8.12
C HIS A 236 -6.17 9.95 -7.80
N ILE A 237 -6.55 9.89 -6.51
CA ILE A 237 -7.93 9.61 -6.10
C ILE A 237 -8.89 10.67 -6.63
N LYS A 238 -8.48 11.95 -6.69
CA LYS A 238 -9.30 13.02 -7.27
C LYS A 238 -9.50 12.80 -8.77
N LYS A 239 -8.42 12.57 -9.53
CA LYS A 239 -8.46 12.29 -10.98
C LYS A 239 -9.33 11.08 -11.29
N GLU A 240 -9.13 9.98 -10.58
CA GLU A 240 -9.90 8.74 -10.77
C GLU A 240 -11.36 8.90 -10.36
N ARG A 241 -11.65 9.71 -9.33
CA ARG A 241 -13.04 10.03 -8.97
C ARG A 241 -13.75 10.79 -10.08
N GLU A 242 -13.05 11.72 -10.74
CA GLU A 242 -13.58 12.45 -11.89
C GLU A 242 -13.80 11.52 -13.09
N ALA A 243 -12.86 10.63 -13.37
CA ALA A 243 -13.01 9.61 -14.41
C ALA A 243 -14.11 8.59 -14.13
N ALA A 244 -14.28 8.20 -12.87
CA ALA A 244 -15.35 7.32 -12.43
C ALA A 244 -16.72 7.96 -12.60
N LYS A 245 -16.85 9.26 -12.31
CA LYS A 245 -18.09 10.01 -12.59
C LYS A 245 -18.45 9.99 -14.08
N LYS A 246 -17.45 9.97 -14.97
CA LYS A 246 -17.65 9.85 -16.42
C LYS A 246 -17.76 8.38 -16.91
N GLY A 247 -17.85 7.42 -15.99
CA GLY A 247 -18.10 6.02 -16.30
C GLY A 247 -16.87 5.19 -16.70
N LYS A 248 -15.66 5.67 -16.43
CA LYS A 248 -14.45 4.82 -16.44
C LYS A 248 -14.42 3.97 -15.16
N GLN A 249 -13.84 2.77 -15.22
CA GLN A 249 -13.62 1.99 -14.01
C GLN A 249 -12.51 2.65 -13.15
N PRO A 250 -12.74 2.89 -11.83
CA PRO A 250 -11.73 3.49 -10.97
C PRO A 250 -10.47 2.63 -10.89
N TYR A 251 -9.32 3.23 -11.16
CA TYR A 251 -8.01 2.61 -10.95
C TYR A 251 -7.41 3.03 -9.61
N TYR A 252 -6.58 2.18 -9.00
CA TYR A 252 -5.82 2.50 -7.79
C TYR A 252 -4.35 2.21 -8.02
N LEU A 253 -3.48 3.17 -7.66
CA LEU A 253 -2.05 3.04 -7.90
C LEU A 253 -1.45 1.82 -7.20
N LYS A 254 -0.59 1.12 -7.94
CA LYS A 254 0.27 0.10 -7.35
C LYS A 254 1.37 0.76 -6.52
N LYS A 255 1.88 0.03 -5.53
CA LYS A 255 3.01 0.49 -4.69
C LYS A 255 4.27 0.85 -5.51
N SER A 256 4.49 0.18 -6.64
CA SER A 256 5.59 0.51 -7.57
C SER A 256 5.38 1.87 -8.23
N GLU A 257 4.17 2.14 -8.73
CA GLU A 257 3.82 3.40 -9.40
C GLU A 257 3.88 4.59 -8.43
N ILE A 258 3.48 4.41 -7.17
CA ILE A 258 3.65 5.42 -6.12
C ILE A 258 5.13 5.78 -5.94
N ARG A 259 6.03 4.78 -5.91
CA ARG A 259 7.47 5.02 -5.79
C ARG A 259 8.01 5.74 -7.03
N GLU A 260 7.59 5.36 -8.23
CA GLU A 260 8.00 6.03 -9.47
C GLU A 260 7.57 7.49 -9.49
N ARG A 261 6.30 7.78 -9.20
CA ARG A 261 5.78 9.16 -9.10
C ARG A 261 6.53 9.98 -8.05
N LYS A 262 6.89 9.37 -6.92
CA LYS A 262 7.70 10.01 -5.87
C LYS A 262 9.13 10.31 -6.35
N LEU A 263 9.75 9.41 -7.12
CA LEU A 263 11.06 9.67 -7.73
C LEU A 263 10.99 10.81 -8.76
N ILE A 264 9.93 10.84 -9.56
CA ILE A 264 9.70 11.87 -10.58
C ILE A 264 9.48 13.25 -9.95
N LYS A 265 8.59 13.37 -8.95
CA LYS A 265 8.40 14.63 -8.21
C LYS A 265 9.74 15.15 -7.66
N LYS A 266 10.53 14.27 -7.06
CA LYS A 266 11.87 14.60 -6.54
C LYS A 266 12.86 15.00 -7.64
N TYR A 267 12.81 14.36 -8.81
CA TYR A 267 13.64 14.71 -9.96
C TYR A 267 13.31 16.13 -10.43
N ASN A 268 12.02 16.45 -10.57
CA ASN A 268 11.55 17.78 -10.98
C ASN A 268 11.94 18.86 -9.95
N GLU A 269 11.77 18.60 -8.65
CA GLU A 269 12.25 19.49 -7.57
C GLU A 269 13.76 19.78 -7.69
N LEU A 270 14.57 18.74 -7.92
CA LEU A 270 16.02 18.89 -8.04
C LEU A 270 16.46 19.56 -9.34
N LYS A 271 15.73 19.32 -10.45
CA LYS A 271 15.91 19.99 -11.74
C LYS A 271 15.63 21.49 -11.60
N ALA A 272 14.52 21.85 -10.94
CA ALA A 272 14.17 23.24 -10.66
C ALA A 272 15.20 23.96 -9.77
N VAL A 273 15.74 23.27 -8.76
CA VAL A 273 16.77 23.81 -7.86
C VAL A 273 18.18 23.81 -8.49
N GLY A 274 18.39 23.13 -9.62
CA GLY A 274 19.71 22.99 -10.26
C GLY A 274 20.68 22.05 -9.53
N LYS A 275 20.17 21.20 -8.63
CA LYS A 275 20.98 20.23 -7.84
C LYS A 275 20.90 18.80 -8.38
N LEU A 276 20.37 18.63 -9.60
CA LEU A 276 20.14 17.33 -10.21
C LEU A 276 21.45 16.57 -10.48
N ASP A 277 22.45 17.22 -11.06
CA ASP A 277 23.72 16.55 -11.41
C ASP A 277 24.43 15.99 -10.17
N SER A 278 24.51 16.79 -9.08
CA SER A 278 25.07 16.31 -7.81
C SER A 278 24.28 15.13 -7.21
N TYR A 279 22.96 15.08 -7.44
CA TYR A 279 22.13 13.98 -6.97
C TYR A 279 22.39 12.70 -7.76
N ILE A 280 22.52 12.80 -9.08
CA ILE A 280 22.83 11.68 -9.98
C ILE A 280 24.24 11.16 -9.66
N GLU A 281 25.24 12.02 -9.56
CA GLU A 281 26.61 11.65 -9.21
C GLU A 281 26.66 10.91 -7.85
N LYS A 282 25.94 11.41 -6.84
CA LYS A 282 25.83 10.73 -5.53
C LYS A 282 25.09 9.40 -5.61
N ARG A 283 24.11 9.26 -6.49
CA ARG A 283 23.39 8.00 -6.71
C ARG A 283 24.32 6.99 -7.38
N GLN A 284 25.07 7.40 -8.41
CA GLN A 284 26.04 6.57 -9.09
C GLN A 284 27.16 6.12 -8.18
N LYS A 285 27.80 7.01 -7.41
CA LYS A 285 28.84 6.61 -6.44
C LYS A 285 28.34 5.55 -5.46
N ARG A 286 27.08 5.66 -5.02
CA ARG A 286 26.44 4.65 -4.14
C ARG A 286 26.15 3.34 -4.87
N ASN A 287 25.73 3.39 -6.13
CA ASN A 287 25.48 2.19 -6.94
C ASN A 287 26.79 1.48 -7.28
N ALA A 288 27.79 2.20 -7.79
CA ALA A 288 29.13 1.68 -8.06
C ALA A 288 29.77 1.05 -6.82
N SER A 289 29.60 1.64 -5.63
CA SER A 289 30.07 1.05 -4.38
C SER A 289 29.33 -0.25 -4.01
N LYS A 290 28.04 -0.39 -4.37
CA LYS A 290 27.29 -1.64 -4.20
C LYS A 290 27.72 -2.68 -5.22
N ASP A 291 27.92 -2.29 -6.48
CA ASP A 291 28.34 -3.20 -7.54
C ASP A 291 29.75 -3.73 -7.26
N HIS A 292 30.63 -2.89 -6.69
CA HIS A 292 31.96 -3.29 -6.22
C HIS A 292 31.91 -4.37 -5.12
N ARG A 293 30.81 -4.51 -4.36
CA ARG A 293 30.63 -5.62 -3.40
C ARG A 293 30.50 -6.97 -4.10
N TYR A 294 29.94 -6.99 -5.30
CA TYR A 294 29.73 -8.20 -6.10
C TYR A 294 30.82 -8.43 -7.15
N MET A 295 31.77 -7.51 -7.27
CA MET A 295 32.94 -7.70 -8.10
C MET A 295 33.95 -8.62 -7.40
N PRO A 296 34.49 -9.64 -8.10
CA PRO A 296 35.52 -10.49 -7.54
C PRO A 296 36.75 -9.65 -7.17
N TYR A 297 37.23 -9.79 -5.94
CA TYR A 297 38.44 -9.11 -5.51
C TYR A 297 39.62 -9.64 -6.33
N ARG A 298 40.41 -8.74 -6.93
CA ARG A 298 41.65 -9.13 -7.60
C ARG A 298 42.56 -9.81 -6.57
N ARG A 299 42.94 -11.07 -6.81
CA ARG A 299 43.93 -11.76 -5.98
C ARG A 299 45.21 -10.92 -5.98
N SER A 300 45.78 -10.67 -4.79
CA SER A 300 47.07 -9.96 -4.74
C SER A 300 48.14 -10.91 -5.26
N ASP A 301 48.73 -10.60 -6.41
CA ASP A 301 49.89 -11.32 -6.94
C ASP A 301 51.10 -11.01 -6.03
N LYS A 302 51.24 -11.77 -4.95
CA LYS A 302 52.39 -11.72 -4.03
C LYS A 302 53.51 -12.70 -4.42
N ASN A 303 53.49 -13.24 -5.64
CA ASN A 303 54.50 -14.20 -6.14
C ASN A 303 55.09 -13.71 -7.48
N THR A 304 55.66 -12.51 -7.52
CA THR A 304 56.47 -12.05 -8.67
C THR A 304 57.75 -11.40 -8.15
N GLN A 305 58.51 -12.18 -7.39
CA GLN A 305 59.92 -11.96 -7.08
C GLN A 305 60.60 -13.34 -7.12
N GLU A 306 61.01 -13.74 -8.32
CA GLU A 306 62.14 -14.65 -8.56
C GLU A 306 63.13 -13.90 -9.45
#